data_AF-H5Y1V5-F1
#
_entry.id   AF-H5Y1V5-F1
#
_cell.length_a   1.000
_cell.length_b   1.000
_cell.length_c   1.000
_cell.angle_alpha   90.00
_cell.angle_beta   90.00
_cell.angle_gamma   90.00
#
_symmetry.space_group_name_H-M   'P 1'
#
loop_
_entity.id
_entity.type
_entity.pdbx_description
1 polymer ?
#
loop_
_entity_poly.entity_id
_entity_poly.type
_entity_poly.pdbx_seq_one_letter_code
_entity_poly.pdbx_strand_id
1 'polypeptide(L)'
;MSNVLTDRTPQIIAAEINSIKDQTGKMLLYSAIEIGRRLTEAKSVVNHGQWLEWLENSVSYSKSTAENLVRIFKEYGAKLPGGQDVGSNSQTFGNLSYSQAVILLGIPENERETFIDENDVSNMSARDLKQAVKERDQALSEKTDLQKALDERTGAVTKIASERDELKKQTSSLKSVVNSNHATIRTLQKQLDTAKKGDVSAEKIAALEKELKAARIRLSANKVSFYCNNLSKQAKELLQEMNRLAPADPEAYQNYKAEISKIAGTLTEGL
;
A
#
# COMPACT_ATOMS: atom_id res chain seq x y z
N MET A 1 -12.36 -65.29 34.37
CA MET A 1 -11.44 -64.13 34.30
C MET A 1 -10.92 -64.06 32.87
N SER A 2 -11.59 -63.27 32.04
CA SER A 2 -11.29 -63.16 30.62
C SER A 2 -10.13 -62.19 30.46
N ASN A 3 -8.94 -62.73 30.21
CA ASN A 3 -7.78 -61.93 29.83
C ASN A 3 -8.07 -61.39 28.43
N VAL A 4 -8.64 -60.19 28.36
CA VAL A 4 -8.81 -59.46 27.10
C VAL A 4 -7.41 -59.08 26.67
N LEU A 5 -6.77 -59.99 25.94
CA LEU A 5 -5.66 -59.67 25.06
C LEU A 5 -6.23 -58.67 24.04
N THR A 6 -6.17 -57.39 24.38
CA THR A 6 -6.29 -56.32 23.40
C THR A 6 -5.20 -56.58 22.37
N ASP A 7 -5.57 -57.12 21.22
CA ASP A 7 -4.68 -57.28 20.09
C ASP A 7 -3.97 -55.94 19.86
N ARG A 8 -2.64 -55.92 20.06
CA ARG A 8 -1.83 -54.72 19.94
C ARG A 8 -1.78 -54.30 18.47
N THR A 9 -2.78 -53.55 18.02
CA THR A 9 -2.82 -53.02 16.67
C THR A 9 -1.86 -51.82 16.54
N PRO A 10 -1.30 -51.58 15.34
CA PRO A 10 -0.50 -50.37 15.10
C PRO A 10 -1.21 -49.06 15.48
N GLN A 11 -2.54 -49.02 15.35
CA GLN A 11 -3.37 -47.86 15.70
C GLN A 11 -3.38 -47.60 17.22
N ILE A 12 -3.48 -48.64 18.05
CA ILE A 12 -3.40 -48.52 19.51
C ILE A 12 -2.01 -48.01 19.91
N ILE A 13 -0.94 -48.57 19.33
CA ILE A 13 0.43 -48.14 19.60
C ILE A 13 0.63 -46.67 19.19
N ALA A 14 0.11 -46.25 18.03
CA ALA A 14 0.17 -44.86 17.59
C ALA A 14 -0.58 -43.91 18.56
N ALA A 15 -1.75 -44.32 19.06
CA ALA A 15 -2.50 -43.55 20.05
C ALA A 15 -1.73 -43.43 21.38
N GLU A 16 -1.11 -44.51 21.86
CA GLU A 16 -0.25 -44.51 23.06
C GLU A 16 0.94 -43.53 22.89
N ILE A 17 1.64 -43.61 21.75
CA ILE A 17 2.79 -42.73 21.43
C ILE A 17 2.35 -41.26 21.40
N ASN A 18 1.22 -40.95 20.73
CA ASN A 18 0.71 -39.59 20.64
C ASN A 18 0.27 -39.06 22.01
N SER A 19 -0.36 -39.89 22.85
CA SER A 19 -0.71 -39.50 24.22
C SER A 19 0.53 -39.16 25.06
N ILE A 20 1.61 -39.96 24.98
CA ILE A 20 2.87 -39.68 25.71
C ILE A 20 3.50 -38.38 25.20
N LYS A 21 3.50 -38.18 23.88
CA LYS A 21 4.04 -36.98 23.25
C LYS A 21 3.30 -35.73 23.72
N ASP A 22 1.97 -35.75 23.74
CA ASP A 22 1.16 -34.60 24.15
C ASP A 22 1.34 -34.29 25.63
N GLN A 23 1.34 -35.30 26.49
CA GLN A 23 1.58 -35.14 27.93
C GLN A 23 2.96 -34.55 28.22
N THR A 24 3.98 -35.07 27.54
CA THR A 24 5.36 -34.58 27.68
C THR A 24 5.51 -33.15 27.17
N GLY A 25 4.87 -32.83 26.05
CA GLY A 25 4.84 -31.48 25.48
C GLY A 25 4.22 -30.45 26.42
N LYS A 26 3.10 -30.80 27.07
CA LYS A 26 2.45 -29.97 28.08
C LYS A 26 3.34 -29.81 29.32
N MET A 27 3.87 -30.90 29.85
CA MET A 27 4.77 -30.88 31.00
C MET A 27 5.97 -29.96 30.75
N LEU A 28 6.58 -30.05 29.58
CA LEU A 28 7.69 -29.19 29.19
C LEU A 28 7.31 -27.71 29.17
N LEU A 29 6.12 -27.35 28.67
CA LEU A 29 5.63 -25.97 28.69
C LEU A 29 5.44 -25.46 30.12
N TYR A 30 4.81 -26.24 31.00
CA TYR A 30 4.66 -25.89 32.41
C TYR A 30 6.02 -25.69 33.10
N SER A 31 6.97 -26.60 32.88
CA SER A 31 8.33 -26.47 33.41
C SER A 31 9.02 -25.22 32.89
N ALA A 32 8.89 -24.90 31.59
CA ALA A 32 9.47 -23.70 31.01
C ALA A 32 8.93 -22.41 31.62
N ILE A 33 7.62 -22.35 31.90
CA ILE A 33 6.97 -21.22 32.55
C ILE A 33 7.46 -21.05 34.00
N GLU A 34 7.54 -22.13 34.76
CA GLU A 34 8.03 -22.07 36.14
C GLU A 34 9.51 -21.66 36.19
N ILE A 35 10.34 -22.17 35.28
CA ILE A 35 11.73 -21.72 35.15
C ILE A 35 11.77 -20.22 34.80
N GLY A 36 10.96 -19.76 33.84
CA GLY A 36 10.86 -18.34 33.49
C GLY A 36 10.44 -17.45 34.66
N ARG A 37 9.53 -17.95 35.53
CA ARG A 37 9.13 -17.28 36.77
C ARG A 37 10.31 -17.14 37.73
N ARG A 38 11.06 -18.22 37.99
CA ARG A 38 12.26 -18.21 38.86
C ARG A 38 13.38 -17.36 38.28
N LEU A 39 13.57 -17.35 36.97
CA LEU A 39 14.55 -16.49 36.31
C LEU A 39 14.17 -15.01 36.46
N THR A 40 12.88 -14.68 36.41
CA THR A 40 12.39 -13.32 36.67
C THR A 40 12.67 -12.88 38.11
N GLU A 41 12.44 -13.78 39.08
CA GLU A 41 12.76 -13.57 40.49
C GLU A 41 14.27 -13.42 40.72
N ALA A 42 15.07 -14.35 40.21
CA ALA A 42 16.54 -14.33 40.31
C ALA A 42 17.13 -13.03 39.75
N LYS A 43 16.59 -12.54 38.62
CA LYS A 43 17.04 -11.28 38.01
C LYS A 43 16.83 -10.05 38.91
N SER A 44 15.91 -10.11 39.87
CA SER A 44 15.68 -9.02 40.83
C SER A 44 16.63 -9.03 42.03
N VAL A 45 17.29 -10.17 42.30
CA VAL A 45 18.17 -10.36 43.46
C VAL A 45 19.65 -10.51 43.11
N VAL A 46 19.96 -10.87 41.86
CA VAL A 46 21.35 -10.92 41.37
C VAL A 46 21.88 -9.49 41.18
N ASN A 47 23.08 -9.22 41.70
CA ASN A 47 23.70 -7.91 41.61
C ASN A 47 23.87 -7.45 40.15
N HIS A 48 23.79 -6.13 39.95
CA HIS A 48 24.04 -5.53 38.65
C HIS A 48 25.38 -5.99 38.04
N GLY A 49 25.36 -6.38 36.77
CA GLY A 49 26.53 -6.87 36.04
C GLY A 49 26.84 -8.36 36.21
N GLN A 50 26.32 -9.05 37.23
CA GLN A 50 26.60 -10.47 37.49
C GLN A 50 25.60 -11.43 36.83
N TRP A 51 24.57 -10.92 36.17
CA TRP A 51 23.49 -11.73 35.61
C TRP A 51 23.95 -12.80 34.61
N LEU A 52 24.84 -12.44 33.67
CA LEU A 52 25.29 -13.38 32.62
C LEU A 52 26.15 -14.51 33.20
N GLU A 53 27.08 -14.17 34.08
CA GLU A 53 27.92 -15.14 34.79
C GLU A 53 27.08 -16.06 35.68
N TRP A 54 26.08 -15.50 36.38
CA TRP A 54 25.17 -16.30 37.20
C TRP A 54 24.38 -17.31 36.37
N LEU A 55 23.87 -16.91 35.20
CA LEU A 55 23.14 -17.80 34.29
C LEU A 55 24.00 -19.00 33.86
N GLU A 56 25.25 -18.74 33.48
CA GLU A 56 26.18 -19.77 33.01
C GLU A 56 26.58 -20.72 34.15
N ASN A 57 27.00 -20.16 35.28
CA ASN A 57 27.58 -20.94 36.38
C ASN A 57 26.54 -21.64 37.27
N SER A 58 25.36 -21.05 37.45
CA SER A 58 24.37 -21.54 38.43
C SER A 58 23.28 -22.40 37.82
N VAL A 59 22.90 -22.15 36.57
CA VAL A 59 21.78 -22.84 35.89
C VAL A 59 22.12 -23.32 34.48
N SER A 60 23.36 -23.12 34.03
CA SER A 60 23.86 -23.56 32.71
C SER A 60 23.01 -23.06 31.54
N TYR A 61 22.51 -21.83 31.62
CA TYR A 61 21.73 -21.20 30.55
C TYR A 61 22.50 -20.12 29.81
N SER A 62 22.29 -20.07 28.50
CA SER A 62 22.64 -18.90 27.72
C SER A 62 21.68 -17.75 28.02
N LYS A 63 22.11 -16.52 27.74
CA LYS A 63 21.26 -15.33 27.79
C LYS A 63 19.97 -15.50 26.99
N SER A 64 20.07 -15.99 25.75
CA SER A 64 18.92 -16.16 24.85
C SER A 64 17.91 -17.19 25.35
N THR A 65 18.38 -18.31 25.92
CA THR A 65 17.51 -19.31 26.54
C THR A 65 16.77 -18.72 27.74
N ALA A 66 17.48 -18.03 28.63
CA ALA A 66 16.87 -17.40 29.80
C ALA A 66 15.84 -16.33 29.40
N GLU A 67 16.15 -15.50 28.41
CA GLU A 67 15.23 -14.49 27.89
C GLU A 67 13.98 -15.11 27.27
N ASN A 68 14.12 -16.20 26.50
CA ASN A 68 12.98 -16.92 25.93
C ASN A 68 12.09 -17.52 27.02
N LEU A 69 12.65 -18.16 28.05
CA LEU A 69 11.90 -18.73 29.17
C LEU A 69 11.16 -17.66 29.97
N VAL A 70 11.82 -16.53 30.26
CA VAL A 70 11.18 -15.37 30.90
C VAL A 70 10.05 -14.82 30.04
N ARG A 71 10.23 -14.74 28.71
CA ARG A 71 9.19 -14.27 27.79
C ARG A 71 7.98 -15.21 27.78
N ILE A 72 8.20 -16.52 27.73
CA ILE A 72 7.14 -17.53 27.83
C ILE A 72 6.35 -17.37 29.14
N PHE A 73 7.04 -17.20 30.26
CA PHE A 73 6.38 -16.95 31.55
C PHE A 73 5.51 -15.69 31.52
N LYS A 74 6.02 -14.57 31.02
CA LYS A 74 5.27 -13.30 30.96
C LYS A 74 4.01 -13.41 30.10
N GLU A 75 4.10 -14.11 28.97
CA GLU A 75 3.06 -14.16 27.95
C GLU A 75 1.99 -15.22 28.23
N TYR A 76 2.37 -16.32 28.89
CA TYR A 76 1.51 -17.49 29.11
C TYR A 76 1.31 -17.87 30.58
N GLY A 77 2.10 -17.36 31.52
CA GLY A 77 2.10 -17.80 32.92
C GLY A 77 0.77 -17.58 33.66
N ALA A 78 0.05 -16.50 33.34
CA ALA A 78 -1.31 -16.26 33.87
C ALA A 78 -2.40 -17.03 33.10
N LYS A 79 -2.09 -17.56 31.91
CA LYS A 79 -3.07 -18.13 30.97
C LYS A 79 -3.14 -19.67 31.03
N LEU A 80 -2.44 -20.31 31.96
CA LEU A 80 -2.48 -21.77 32.13
C LEU A 80 -3.25 -22.20 33.40
N PRO A 81 -3.82 -23.41 33.40
CA PRO A 81 -4.44 -24.02 34.59
C PRO A 81 -3.50 -23.95 35.81
N GLY A 82 -3.93 -23.29 36.90
CA GLY A 82 -3.14 -23.07 38.12
C GLY A 82 -2.46 -21.69 38.21
N GLY A 83 -2.62 -20.82 37.21
CA GLY A 83 -2.25 -19.41 37.29
C GLY A 83 -3.09 -18.64 38.32
N GLN A 84 -2.51 -17.57 38.87
CA GLN A 84 -3.12 -16.73 39.93
C GLN A 84 -4.36 -15.96 39.44
N ASP A 85 -4.59 -15.90 38.13
CA ASP A 85 -5.65 -15.17 37.46
C ASP A 85 -6.35 -16.11 36.46
N VAL A 86 -7.28 -16.93 36.96
CA VAL A 86 -8.05 -17.88 36.14
C VAL A 86 -9.07 -17.10 35.30
N GLY A 87 -8.59 -16.45 34.25
CA GLY A 87 -9.42 -15.88 33.19
C GLY A 87 -9.89 -16.97 32.21
N SER A 88 -10.94 -16.65 31.43
CA SER A 88 -11.58 -17.52 30.42
C SER A 88 -10.65 -18.15 29.38
N ASN A 89 -9.41 -17.69 29.29
CA ASN A 89 -8.43 -18.06 28.27
C ASN A 89 -7.63 -19.32 28.64
N SER A 90 -7.81 -19.88 29.85
CA SER A 90 -7.05 -21.05 30.32
C SER A 90 -7.25 -22.30 29.47
N GLN A 91 -8.38 -22.38 28.76
CA GLN A 91 -8.71 -23.51 27.90
C GLN A 91 -7.98 -23.44 26.54
N THR A 92 -7.88 -22.25 25.94
CA THR A 92 -7.24 -22.03 24.63
C THR A 92 -5.74 -22.33 24.66
N PHE A 93 -5.05 -21.94 25.74
CA PHE A 93 -3.61 -22.17 25.89
C PHE A 93 -3.26 -23.51 26.56
N GLY A 94 -4.22 -24.17 27.23
CA GLY A 94 -4.01 -25.38 28.02
C GLY A 94 -3.61 -26.64 27.23
N ASN A 95 -3.79 -26.62 25.91
CA ASN A 95 -3.42 -27.72 25.01
C ASN A 95 -2.11 -27.49 24.24
N LEU A 96 -1.42 -26.37 24.46
CA LEU A 96 -0.19 -26.08 23.74
C LEU A 96 0.99 -26.90 24.25
N SER A 97 1.85 -27.31 23.32
CA SER A 97 3.21 -27.76 23.59
C SER A 97 4.18 -26.57 23.69
N TYR A 98 5.35 -26.81 24.30
CA TYR A 98 6.42 -25.80 24.38
C TYR A 98 6.77 -25.20 23.00
N SER A 99 6.94 -26.04 21.98
CA SER A 99 7.30 -25.56 20.64
C SER A 99 6.21 -24.69 20.01
N GLN A 100 4.93 -25.05 20.19
CA GLN A 100 3.82 -24.24 19.70
C GLN A 100 3.77 -22.88 20.43
N ALA A 101 3.92 -22.88 21.76
CA ALA A 101 3.95 -21.65 22.54
C ALA A 101 5.07 -20.69 22.10
N VAL A 102 6.27 -21.22 21.79
CA VAL A 102 7.39 -20.43 21.25
C VAL A 102 7.06 -19.85 19.88
N ILE A 103 6.46 -20.63 18.97
CA ILE A 103 6.10 -20.15 17.62
C ILE A 103 5.06 -19.03 17.71
N LEU A 104 4.06 -19.20 18.58
CA LEU A 104 3.00 -18.22 18.79
C LEU A 104 3.50 -16.89 19.40
N LEU A 105 4.72 -16.82 19.95
CA LEU A 105 5.34 -15.54 20.35
C LEU A 105 5.70 -14.65 19.14
N GLY A 106 5.69 -15.19 17.92
CA GLY A 106 5.77 -14.40 16.68
C GLY A 106 4.47 -13.67 16.35
N ILE A 107 3.36 -14.05 16.98
CA ILE A 107 2.04 -13.42 16.80
C ILE A 107 1.83 -12.37 17.91
N PRO A 108 1.32 -11.17 17.56
CA PRO A 108 0.92 -10.16 18.55
C PRO A 108 -0.02 -10.74 19.60
N GLU A 109 0.15 -10.34 20.86
CA GLU A 109 -0.61 -10.92 21.98
C GLU A 109 -2.13 -10.83 21.78
N ASN A 110 -2.61 -9.70 21.24
CA ASN A 110 -4.03 -9.43 20.98
C ASN A 110 -4.62 -10.27 19.84
N GLU A 111 -3.80 -10.90 19.00
CA GLU A 111 -4.25 -11.74 17.88
C GLU A 111 -4.08 -13.23 18.19
N ARG A 112 -3.30 -13.59 19.22
CA ARG A 112 -2.86 -14.96 19.45
C ARG A 112 -4.00 -15.90 19.80
N GLU A 113 -4.95 -15.44 20.62
CA GLU A 113 -6.12 -16.24 21.01
C GLU A 113 -7.01 -16.54 19.81
N THR A 114 -7.40 -15.51 19.06
CA THR A 114 -8.14 -15.64 17.80
C THR A 114 -7.41 -16.57 16.82
N PHE A 115 -6.10 -16.42 16.68
CA PHE A 115 -5.30 -17.27 15.80
C PHE A 115 -5.34 -18.75 16.23
N ILE A 116 -5.26 -19.04 17.53
CA ILE A 116 -5.33 -20.40 18.06
C ILE A 116 -6.69 -21.04 17.74
N ASP A 117 -7.77 -20.29 17.97
CA ASP A 117 -9.14 -20.77 17.78
C ASP A 117 -9.48 -20.97 16.30
N GLU A 118 -9.07 -20.05 15.42
CA GLU A 118 -9.35 -20.12 13.99
C GLU A 118 -8.55 -21.20 13.24
N ASN A 119 -7.35 -21.53 13.72
CA ASN A 119 -6.43 -22.45 13.03
C ASN A 119 -6.33 -23.84 13.68
N ASP A 120 -7.09 -24.10 14.75
CA ASP A 120 -7.05 -25.35 15.51
C ASP A 120 -5.61 -25.75 15.88
N VAL A 121 -4.88 -24.80 16.48
CA VAL A 121 -3.44 -24.95 16.74
C VAL A 121 -3.13 -26.16 17.63
N SER A 122 -4.08 -26.58 18.47
CA SER A 122 -3.96 -27.76 19.32
C SER A 122 -3.68 -29.04 18.53
N ASN A 123 -4.22 -29.16 17.31
CA ASN A 123 -4.05 -30.34 16.45
C ASN A 123 -2.93 -30.18 15.40
N MET A 124 -2.33 -28.99 15.29
CA MET A 124 -1.24 -28.73 14.34
C MET A 124 0.11 -29.23 14.87
N SER A 125 0.93 -29.79 13.98
CA SER A 125 2.34 -29.99 14.33
C SER A 125 3.08 -28.65 14.44
N ALA A 126 4.19 -28.60 15.19
CA ALA A 126 5.02 -27.39 15.26
C ALA A 126 5.55 -26.95 13.88
N ARG A 127 5.70 -27.88 12.93
CA ARG A 127 6.09 -27.55 11.55
C ARG A 127 4.94 -26.86 10.82
N ASP A 128 3.74 -27.40 10.93
CA ASP A 128 2.56 -26.86 10.25
C ASP A 128 2.20 -25.48 10.83
N LEU A 129 2.25 -25.34 12.15
CA LEU A 129 2.07 -24.05 12.81
C LEU A 129 3.10 -23.00 12.35
N LYS A 130 4.37 -23.39 12.24
CA LYS A 130 5.41 -22.47 11.73
C LYS A 130 5.13 -22.05 10.29
N GLN A 131 4.62 -22.95 9.46
CA GLN A 131 4.24 -22.64 8.09
C GLN A 131 3.02 -21.70 8.06
N ALA A 132 1.99 -21.94 8.86
CA ALA A 132 0.82 -21.07 8.96
C ALA A 132 1.16 -19.65 9.42
N VAL A 133 2.05 -19.50 10.42
CA VAL A 133 2.53 -18.18 10.86
C VAL A 133 3.29 -17.47 9.73
N LYS A 134 4.15 -18.20 8.99
CA LYS A 134 4.89 -17.65 7.86
C LYS A 134 3.96 -17.18 6.74
N GLU A 135 2.95 -17.97 6.39
CA GLU A 135 1.95 -17.62 5.37
C GLU A 135 1.14 -16.40 5.78
N ARG A 136 0.71 -16.33 7.04
CA ARG A 136 0.06 -15.15 7.61
C ARG A 136 0.94 -13.90 7.49
N ASP A 137 2.20 -13.99 7.89
CA ASP A 137 3.12 -12.84 7.85
C ASP A 137 3.37 -12.37 6.41
N GLN A 138 3.50 -13.31 5.47
CA GLN A 138 3.62 -13.00 4.05
C GLN A 138 2.34 -12.31 3.52
N ALA A 139 1.16 -12.85 3.84
CA ALA A 139 -0.10 -12.26 3.43
C ALA A 139 -0.32 -10.86 4.02
N LEU A 140 0.12 -10.63 5.26
CA LEU A 140 0.10 -9.31 5.89
C LEU A 140 1.04 -8.34 5.16
N SER A 141 2.26 -8.76 4.82
CA SER A 141 3.19 -7.94 4.04
C SER A 141 2.60 -7.58 2.68
N GLU A 142 2.12 -8.57 1.93
CA GLU A 142 1.51 -8.37 0.62
C GLU A 142 0.29 -7.44 0.69
N LYS A 143 -0.57 -7.60 1.72
CA LYS A 143 -1.69 -6.69 1.96
C LYS A 143 -1.24 -5.26 2.21
N THR A 144 -0.18 -5.05 2.99
CA THR A 144 0.35 -3.69 3.24
C THR A 144 0.93 -3.05 1.98
N ASP A 145 1.61 -3.84 1.13
CA ASP A 145 2.16 -3.34 -0.13
C ASP A 145 1.06 -3.03 -1.15
N LEU A 146 0.04 -3.89 -1.23
CA LEU A 146 -1.15 -3.64 -2.05
C LEU A 146 -1.91 -2.39 -1.59
N GLN A 147 -2.02 -2.15 -0.28
CA GLN A 147 -2.68 -0.96 0.24
C GLN A 147 -1.92 0.31 -0.14
N LYS A 148 -0.59 0.33 -0.01
CA LYS A 148 0.24 1.46 -0.44
C LYS A 148 0.07 1.73 -1.95
N ALA A 149 0.11 0.68 -2.76
CA ALA A 149 -0.10 0.81 -4.21
C ALA A 149 -1.51 1.34 -4.54
N LEU A 150 -2.54 0.93 -3.80
CA LEU A 150 -3.90 1.43 -3.96
C LEU A 150 -4.02 2.91 -3.60
N ASP A 151 -3.38 3.34 -2.51
CA ASP A 151 -3.37 4.73 -2.07
C ASP A 151 -2.66 5.63 -3.09
N GLU A 152 -1.51 5.19 -3.61
CA GLU A 152 -0.78 5.87 -4.70
C GLU A 152 -1.63 6.00 -5.97
N ARG A 153 -2.29 4.92 -6.39
CA ARG A 153 -3.17 4.92 -7.57
C ARG A 153 -4.38 5.83 -7.37
N THR A 154 -4.96 5.84 -6.18
CA THR A 154 -6.08 6.72 -5.84
C THR A 154 -5.66 8.19 -5.87
N GLY A 155 -4.46 8.50 -5.35
CA GLY A 155 -3.85 9.82 -5.47
C GLY A 155 -3.64 10.24 -6.93
N ALA A 156 -3.16 9.33 -7.79
CA ALA A 156 -2.99 9.62 -9.22
C ALA A 156 -4.35 9.86 -9.92
N VAL A 157 -5.36 9.04 -9.64
CA VAL A 157 -6.71 9.18 -10.23
C VAL A 157 -7.37 10.50 -9.84
N THR A 158 -7.27 10.90 -8.56
CA THR A 158 -7.82 12.19 -8.10
C THR A 158 -7.14 13.39 -8.77
N LYS A 159 -5.82 13.32 -9.00
CA LYS A 159 -5.08 14.35 -9.75
C LYS A 159 -5.51 14.40 -11.23
N ILE A 160 -5.64 13.26 -11.88
CA ILE A 160 -6.12 13.21 -13.27
C ILE A 160 -7.56 13.75 -13.38
N ALA A 161 -8.42 13.43 -12.40
CA ALA A 161 -9.79 13.92 -12.37
C ALA A 161 -9.85 15.45 -12.24
N SER A 162 -9.02 16.05 -11.38
CA SER A 162 -8.97 17.51 -11.23
C SER A 162 -8.40 18.21 -12.46
N GLU A 163 -7.35 17.66 -13.08
CA GLU A 163 -6.80 18.17 -14.35
C GLU A 163 -7.83 18.11 -15.48
N ARG A 164 -8.61 17.02 -15.56
CA ARG A 164 -9.72 16.87 -16.52
C ARG A 164 -10.80 17.92 -16.30
N ASP A 165 -11.19 18.17 -15.06
CA ASP A 165 -12.23 19.15 -14.74
C ASP A 165 -11.79 20.58 -15.05
N GLU A 166 -10.52 20.90 -14.79
CA GLU A 166 -9.92 22.19 -15.13
C GLU A 166 -9.86 22.39 -16.65
N LEU A 167 -9.41 21.37 -17.39
CA LEU A 167 -9.42 21.37 -18.86
C LEU A 167 -10.83 21.54 -19.43
N LYS A 168 -11.84 20.91 -18.81
CA LYS A 168 -13.24 21.04 -19.23
C LYS A 168 -13.74 22.47 -19.03
N LYS A 169 -13.40 23.11 -17.91
CA LYS A 169 -13.73 24.53 -17.65
C LYS A 169 -13.06 25.44 -18.68
N GLN A 170 -11.76 25.28 -18.93
CA GLN A 170 -11.02 26.08 -19.92
C GLN A 170 -11.60 25.92 -21.35
N THR A 171 -11.98 24.70 -21.72
CA THR A 171 -12.61 24.45 -23.02
C THR A 171 -13.97 25.15 -23.14
N SER A 172 -14.78 25.14 -22.07
CA SER A 172 -16.08 25.79 -22.05
C SER A 172 -16.00 27.32 -22.13
N SER A 173 -15.05 27.93 -21.42
CA SER A 173 -14.84 29.38 -21.44
C SER A 173 -14.35 29.86 -22.80
N LEU A 174 -13.39 29.15 -23.39
CA LEU A 174 -12.90 29.46 -24.73
C LEU A 174 -13.99 29.33 -25.79
N LYS A 175 -14.82 28.27 -25.72
CA LYS A 175 -15.97 28.09 -26.62
C LYS A 175 -16.94 29.27 -26.54
N SER A 176 -17.19 29.79 -25.34
CA SER A 176 -18.01 30.99 -25.14
C SER A 176 -17.40 32.23 -25.81
N VAL A 177 -16.12 32.48 -25.60
CA VAL A 177 -15.40 33.61 -26.22
C VAL A 177 -15.42 33.54 -27.74
N VAL A 178 -15.18 32.35 -28.31
CA VAL A 178 -15.22 32.12 -29.76
C VAL A 178 -16.62 32.37 -30.31
N ASN A 179 -17.66 31.85 -29.65
CA ASN A 179 -19.05 32.07 -30.07
C ASN A 179 -19.46 33.54 -30.02
N SER A 180 -19.08 34.25 -28.96
CA SER A 180 -19.33 35.69 -28.81
C SER A 180 -18.67 36.50 -29.93
N ASN A 181 -17.38 36.25 -30.19
CA ASN A 181 -16.67 36.91 -31.28
C ASN A 181 -17.30 36.62 -32.66
N HIS A 182 -17.74 35.38 -32.90
CA HIS A 182 -18.45 35.03 -34.13
C HIS A 182 -19.79 35.77 -34.27
N ALA A 183 -20.55 35.92 -33.19
CA ALA A 183 -21.80 36.67 -33.18
C ALA A 183 -21.58 38.16 -33.48
N THR A 184 -20.56 38.76 -32.87
CA THR A 184 -20.16 40.16 -33.12
C THR A 184 -19.76 40.38 -34.57
N ILE A 185 -18.90 39.51 -35.13
CA ILE A 185 -18.51 39.58 -36.55
C ILE A 185 -19.73 39.48 -37.44
N ARG A 186 -20.64 38.53 -37.19
CA ARG A 186 -21.86 38.36 -37.99
C ARG A 186 -22.76 39.61 -37.95
N THR A 187 -22.86 40.24 -36.79
CA THR A 187 -23.68 41.45 -36.59
C THR A 187 -23.09 42.65 -37.32
N LEU A 188 -21.79 42.90 -37.14
CA LEU A 188 -21.07 43.97 -37.86
C LEU A 188 -21.15 43.78 -39.38
N GLN A 189 -21.10 42.54 -39.85
CA GLN A 189 -21.18 42.23 -41.28
C GLN A 189 -22.58 42.53 -41.84
N LYS A 190 -23.65 42.18 -41.11
CA LYS A 190 -25.03 42.56 -41.49
C LYS A 190 -25.24 44.08 -41.49
N GLN A 191 -24.70 44.78 -40.50
CA GLN A 191 -24.77 46.25 -40.43
C GLN A 191 -24.04 46.90 -41.59
N LEU A 192 -22.86 46.38 -41.94
CA LEU A 192 -22.10 46.82 -43.10
C LEU A 192 -22.86 46.61 -44.41
N ASP A 193 -23.43 45.42 -44.62
CA ASP A 193 -24.20 45.10 -45.84
C ASP A 193 -25.45 45.99 -45.97
N THR A 194 -26.09 46.34 -44.85
CA THR A 194 -27.23 47.25 -44.82
C THR A 194 -26.81 48.69 -45.10
N ALA A 195 -25.71 49.15 -44.49
CA ALA A 195 -25.17 50.49 -44.70
C ALA A 195 -24.69 50.71 -46.14
N LYS A 196 -24.13 49.67 -46.80
CA LYS A 196 -23.72 49.72 -48.22
C LYS A 196 -24.90 49.74 -49.20
N LYS A 197 -26.07 49.26 -48.81
CA LYS A 197 -27.29 49.24 -49.64
C LYS A 197 -28.17 50.49 -49.44
N GLY A 198 -27.97 51.24 -48.36
CA GLY A 198 -28.69 52.47 -48.07
C GLY A 198 -27.88 53.73 -48.41
N ASP A 199 -28.50 54.89 -48.26
CA ASP A 199 -27.88 56.20 -48.51
C ASP A 199 -27.15 56.72 -47.24
N VAL A 200 -26.24 55.91 -46.72
CA VAL A 200 -25.50 56.17 -45.47
C VAL A 200 -24.14 56.78 -45.80
N SER A 201 -23.67 57.75 -45.00
CA SER A 201 -22.41 58.45 -45.27
C SER A 201 -21.20 57.51 -45.36
N ALA A 202 -20.28 57.85 -46.26
CA ALA A 202 -19.03 57.11 -46.47
C ALA A 202 -18.19 56.97 -45.19
N GLU A 203 -18.23 57.95 -44.29
CA GLU A 203 -17.57 57.90 -42.99
C GLU A 203 -18.12 56.80 -42.09
N LYS A 204 -19.45 56.59 -42.08
CA LYS A 204 -20.09 55.56 -41.25
C LYS A 204 -19.83 54.16 -41.80
N ILE A 205 -19.75 54.02 -43.13
CA ILE A 205 -19.31 52.78 -43.79
C ILE A 205 -17.84 52.49 -43.44
N ALA A 206 -16.95 53.48 -43.55
CA ALA A 206 -15.53 53.33 -43.21
C ALA A 206 -15.31 52.97 -41.72
N ALA A 207 -16.11 53.54 -40.82
CA ALA A 207 -16.09 53.18 -39.40
C ALA A 207 -16.47 51.72 -39.16
N LEU A 208 -17.56 51.23 -39.79
CA LEU A 208 -18.00 49.83 -39.70
C LEU A 208 -16.96 48.87 -40.30
N GLU A 209 -16.32 49.21 -41.42
CA GLU A 209 -15.24 48.40 -42.01
C GLU A 209 -14.03 48.30 -41.07
N LYS A 210 -13.67 49.41 -40.41
CA LYS A 210 -12.58 49.45 -39.42
C LYS A 210 -12.90 48.59 -38.21
N GLU A 211 -14.11 48.68 -37.66
CA GLU A 211 -14.55 47.85 -36.53
C GLU A 211 -14.60 46.36 -36.89
N LEU A 212 -15.10 46.02 -38.08
CA LEU A 212 -15.16 44.65 -38.56
C LEU A 212 -13.75 44.06 -38.75
N LYS A 213 -12.83 44.84 -39.33
CA LYS A 213 -11.41 44.45 -39.44
C LYS A 213 -10.79 44.24 -38.06
N ALA A 214 -11.04 45.14 -37.11
CA ALA A 214 -10.56 44.99 -35.73
C ALA A 214 -11.13 43.74 -35.04
N ALA A 215 -12.42 43.44 -35.21
CA ALA A 215 -13.06 42.25 -34.66
C ALA A 215 -12.48 40.94 -35.26
N ARG A 216 -12.20 40.92 -36.58
CA ARG A 216 -11.54 39.78 -37.24
C ARG A 216 -10.10 39.59 -36.75
N ILE A 217 -9.35 40.68 -36.60
CA ILE A 217 -7.99 40.64 -36.04
C ILE A 217 -8.03 40.10 -34.61
N ARG A 218 -8.96 40.56 -33.76
CA ARG A 218 -9.15 40.03 -32.40
C ARG A 218 -9.46 38.55 -32.39
N LEU A 219 -10.35 38.07 -33.27
CA LEU A 219 -10.64 36.64 -33.38
C LEU A 219 -9.40 35.84 -33.81
N SER A 220 -8.66 36.32 -34.80
CA SER A 220 -7.42 35.68 -35.26
C SER A 220 -6.36 35.64 -34.17
N ALA A 221 -6.14 36.76 -33.48
CA ALA A 221 -5.21 36.85 -32.36
C ALA A 221 -5.57 35.90 -31.22
N ASN A 222 -6.86 35.78 -30.87
CA ASN A 222 -7.32 34.83 -29.87
C ASN A 222 -7.08 33.37 -30.30
N LYS A 223 -7.27 33.03 -31.58
CA LYS A 223 -6.96 31.69 -32.11
C LYS A 223 -5.47 31.38 -32.06
N VAL A 224 -4.63 32.33 -32.49
CA VAL A 224 -3.17 32.19 -32.43
C VAL A 224 -2.73 32.00 -30.97
N SER A 225 -3.20 32.83 -30.05
CA SER A 225 -2.90 32.69 -28.61
C SER A 225 -3.30 31.32 -28.06
N PHE A 226 -4.47 30.80 -28.44
CA PHE A 226 -4.89 29.46 -28.06
C PHE A 226 -3.94 28.37 -28.57
N TYR A 227 -3.59 28.40 -29.86
CA TYR A 227 -2.66 27.42 -30.43
C TYR A 227 -1.27 27.50 -29.79
N CYS A 228 -0.74 28.69 -29.53
CA CYS A 228 0.52 28.86 -28.83
C CYS A 228 0.47 28.28 -27.41
N ASN A 229 -0.61 28.54 -26.65
CA ASN A 229 -0.77 28.00 -25.30
C ASN A 229 -0.88 26.47 -25.30
N ASN A 230 -1.64 25.90 -26.24
CA ASN A 230 -1.77 24.45 -26.38
C ASN A 230 -0.43 23.80 -26.79
N LEU A 231 0.27 24.39 -27.76
CA LEU A 231 1.59 23.91 -28.19
C LEU A 231 2.60 23.95 -27.04
N SER A 232 2.61 25.03 -26.24
CA SER A 232 3.47 25.13 -25.06
C SER A 232 3.16 24.03 -24.03
N LYS A 233 1.89 23.74 -23.78
CA LYS A 233 1.48 22.66 -22.86
C LYS A 233 1.93 21.29 -23.37
N GLN A 234 1.62 20.97 -24.62
CA GLN A 234 1.99 19.69 -25.23
C GLN A 234 3.51 19.50 -25.33
N ALA A 235 4.26 20.57 -25.61
CA ALA A 235 5.72 20.53 -25.61
C ALA A 235 6.29 20.19 -24.21
N LYS A 236 5.68 20.69 -23.13
CA LYS A 236 6.09 20.33 -21.76
C LYS A 236 5.82 18.86 -21.44
N GLU A 237 4.64 18.35 -21.80
CA GLU A 237 4.27 16.95 -21.61
C GLU A 237 5.22 16.02 -22.40
N LEU A 238 5.49 16.36 -23.66
CA LEU A 238 6.43 15.65 -24.51
C LEU A 238 7.84 15.58 -23.90
N LEU A 239 8.36 16.70 -23.38
CA LEU A 239 9.67 16.73 -22.72
C LEU A 239 9.71 15.85 -21.47
N GLN A 240 8.61 15.77 -20.71
CA GLN A 240 8.53 14.88 -19.54
C GLN A 240 8.61 13.41 -19.96
N GLU A 241 7.89 12.99 -20.99
CA GLU A 241 7.97 11.60 -21.50
C GLU A 241 9.34 11.29 -22.10
N MET A 242 9.94 12.25 -22.83
CA MET A 242 11.31 12.10 -23.34
C MET A 242 12.33 11.87 -22.21
N ASN A 243 12.19 12.57 -21.09
CA ASN A 243 13.06 12.38 -19.93
C ASN A 243 12.86 11.02 -19.23
N ARG A 244 11.64 10.47 -19.26
CA ARG A 244 11.36 9.11 -18.75
C ARG A 244 11.88 8.03 -19.69
N LEU A 245 11.82 8.28 -20.99
CA LEU A 245 12.29 7.35 -22.02
C LEU A 245 13.83 7.27 -22.05
N ALA A 246 14.53 8.39 -21.84
CA ALA A 246 15.99 8.46 -21.90
C ALA A 246 16.75 7.35 -21.13
N PRO A 247 16.43 7.02 -19.87
CA PRO A 247 17.07 5.93 -19.16
C PRO A 247 16.54 4.53 -19.54
N ALA A 248 15.33 4.42 -20.08
CA ALA A 248 14.68 3.15 -20.38
C ALA A 248 15.05 2.60 -21.77
N ASP A 249 15.13 3.49 -22.77
CA ASP A 249 15.47 3.17 -24.16
C ASP A 249 16.20 4.36 -24.82
N PRO A 250 17.54 4.37 -24.76
CA PRO A 250 18.35 5.44 -25.34
C PRO A 250 18.25 5.54 -26.87
N GLU A 251 17.99 4.44 -27.56
CA GLU A 251 17.90 4.40 -29.02
C GLU A 251 16.59 5.04 -29.49
N ALA A 252 15.46 4.65 -28.89
CA ALA A 252 14.17 5.27 -29.15
C ALA A 252 14.20 6.78 -28.82
N TYR A 253 14.86 7.18 -27.74
CA TYR A 253 15.04 8.59 -27.39
C TYR A 253 15.73 9.39 -28.50
N GLN A 254 16.81 8.87 -29.12
CA GLN A 254 17.50 9.60 -30.20
C GLN A 254 16.62 9.72 -31.45
N ASN A 255 15.86 8.68 -31.79
CA ASN A 255 14.93 8.71 -32.93
C ASN A 255 13.85 9.78 -32.75
N TYR A 256 13.16 9.79 -31.60
CA TYR A 256 12.15 10.81 -31.32
C TYR A 256 12.74 12.22 -31.20
N LYS A 257 13.95 12.37 -30.67
CA LYS A 257 14.65 13.66 -30.66
C LYS A 257 14.89 14.20 -32.07
N ALA A 258 15.25 13.34 -33.03
CA ALA A 258 15.43 13.74 -34.43
C ALA A 258 14.10 14.17 -35.07
N GLU A 259 13.02 13.43 -34.82
CA GLU A 259 11.67 13.80 -35.30
C GLU A 259 11.20 15.14 -34.72
N ILE A 260 11.36 15.35 -33.41
CA ILE A 260 11.00 16.62 -32.75
C ILE A 260 11.79 17.78 -33.36
N SER A 261 13.08 17.59 -33.62
CA SER A 261 13.92 18.61 -34.26
C SER A 261 13.43 18.96 -35.67
N LYS A 262 12.98 17.95 -36.44
CA LYS A 262 12.38 18.18 -37.76
C LYS A 262 11.07 18.97 -37.66
N ILE A 263 10.19 18.61 -36.73
CA ILE A 263 8.92 19.31 -36.49
C ILE A 263 9.20 20.78 -36.09
N ALA A 264 10.15 21.00 -35.18
CA ALA A 264 10.56 22.34 -34.79
C ALA A 264 11.08 23.17 -35.98
N GLY A 265 11.90 22.55 -36.85
CA GLY A 265 12.39 23.17 -38.09
C GLY A 265 11.25 23.62 -39.01
N THR A 266 10.27 22.75 -39.27
CA THR A 266 9.12 23.10 -40.12
C THR A 266 8.27 24.23 -39.56
N LEU A 267 8.16 24.33 -38.22
CA LEU A 267 7.44 25.43 -37.56
C LEU A 267 8.19 26.76 -37.70
N THR A 268 9.52 26.74 -37.65
CA THR A 268 10.34 27.95 -37.80
C THR A 268 10.47 28.44 -39.24
N GLU A 269 10.48 27.55 -40.22
CA GLU A 269 10.54 27.91 -41.64
C GLU A 269 9.23 28.55 -42.16
N GLY A 270 8.11 28.28 -41.49
CA GLY A 270 6.79 28.79 -41.88
C GLY A 270 6.39 30.14 -41.28
N LEU A 271 7.24 30.77 -40.47
CA LEU A 271 7.03 32.07 -39.81
C LEU A 271 7.87 33.17 -40.47
#